data_AF-A0A7G9BHW7-F1
#
_entry.id   AF-A0A7G9BHW7-F1
#
_cell.length_a   1.000
_cell.length_b   1.000
_cell.length_c   1.000
_cell.angle_alpha   90.00
_cell.angle_beta   90.00
_cell.angle_gamma   90.00
#
_symmetry.space_group_name_H-M   'P 1'
#
loop_
_entity.id
_entity.type
_entity.pdbx_description
1 polymer ?
#
loop_
_entity_poly.entity_id
_entity_poly.type
_entity_poly.pdbx_seq_one_letter_code
_entity_poly.pdbx_strand_id
1 'polypeptide(L)' 'MEIALQRLFMFTSDLQRLTGKSMRTCQRMMQQIRDTFALKSWQPVTIYHVSNYMDTSVAEIARVLKLRRK' A
#
# COMPACT_ATOMS: atom_id res chain seq x y z
N MET A 1 -11.96 -13.13 1.94
CA MET A 1 -11.29 -12.32 2.99
C MET A 1 -10.42 -11.21 2.39
N GLU A 2 -9.71 -11.47 1.29
CA GLU A 2 -8.85 -10.49 0.61
C GLU A 2 -9.58 -9.25 0.08
N ILE A 3 -10.80 -9.41 -0.46
CA ILE A 3 -11.60 -8.31 -1.03
C ILE A 3 -11.82 -7.17 -0.03
N ALA A 4 -11.97 -7.48 1.27
CA ALA A 4 -12.16 -6.46 2.31
C ALA A 4 -10.87 -5.68 2.61
N LEU A 5 -9.71 -6.35 2.56
CA LEU A 5 -8.41 -5.74 2.86
C LEU A 5 -7.90 -4.89 1.69
N GLN A 6 -8.21 -5.28 0.45
CA GLN A 6 -7.85 -4.54 -0.77
C GLN A 6 -8.23 -3.06 -0.74
N ARG A 7 -9.34 -2.71 -0.07
CA ARG A 7 -9.88 -1.35 0.01
C ARG A 7 -9.29 -0.50 1.13
N LEU A 8 -8.48 -1.09 2.02
CA LEU A 8 -7.85 -0.34 3.10
C LEU A 8 -6.84 0.64 2.53
N PHE A 9 -6.83 1.85 3.10
CA PHE A 9 -5.92 2.90 2.70
C PHE A 9 -4.51 2.57 3.20
N MET A 10 -3.53 2.90 2.37
CA MET A 10 -2.12 2.78 2.72
C MET A 10 -1.49 4.16 2.82
N PHE A 11 -0.78 4.38 3.92
CA PHE A 11 -0.01 5.58 4.16
C PHE A 11 1.47 5.32 3.92
N THR A 12 2.24 6.40 3.76
CA THR A 12 3.69 6.33 3.56
C THR A 12 4.40 5.58 4.69
N SER A 13 3.93 5.72 5.93
CA SER A 13 4.45 4.97 7.09
C SER A 13 4.23 3.47 6.98
N ASP A 14 3.14 3.02 6.33
CA ASP A 14 2.86 1.61 6.12
C ASP A 14 3.82 1.06 5.06
N LEU A 15 4.07 1.81 3.98
CA LEU A 15 5.10 1.47 3.00
C LEU A 15 6.49 1.40 3.62
N GLN A 16 6.81 2.29 4.57
CA GLN A 16 8.07 2.22 5.30
C GLN A 16 8.17 0.94 6.12
N ARG A 17 7.11 0.55 6.83
CA ARG A 17 7.06 -0.73 7.58
C ARG A 17 7.15 -1.94 6.65
N LEU A 18 6.52 -1.87 5.48
CA LEU A 18 6.49 -2.94 4.49
C LEU A 18 7.85 -3.15 3.82
N THR A 19 8.57 -2.06 3.52
CA THR A 19 9.77 -2.09 2.67
C THR A 19 11.09 -1.88 3.42
N GLY A 20 11.04 -1.38 4.65
CA GLY A 20 12.22 -0.97 5.42
C GLY A 20 12.95 0.27 4.87
N LYS A 21 12.40 0.93 3.84
CA LYS A 21 13.07 2.08 3.20
C LYS A 21 12.88 3.39 3.96
N SER A 22 13.70 4.38 3.63
CA SER A 22 13.56 5.72 4.21
C SER A 22 12.19 6.34 3.92
N MET A 23 11.74 7.27 4.77
CA MET A 23 10.48 7.99 4.55
C MET A 23 10.46 8.72 3.19
N ARG A 24 11.57 9.37 2.81
CA ARG A 24 11.71 10.05 1.50
C ARG A 24 11.54 9.08 0.33
N THR A 25 12.13 7.89 0.43
CA THR A 25 11.96 6.85 -0.59
C THR A 25 10.51 6.37 -0.66
N CYS A 26 9.86 6.19 0.49
CA CYS A 26 8.46 5.76 0.54
C CYS A 26 7.50 6.83 0.00
N GLN A 27 7.77 8.12 0.20
CA GLN A 27 7.00 9.21 -0.41
C GLN A 27 7.10 9.18 -1.94
N ARG A 28 8.31 8.95 -2.47
CA ARG A 28 8.51 8.78 -3.92
C ARG A 28 7.74 7.55 -4.43
N MET A 29 7.80 6.43 -3.71
CA MET A 29 7.03 5.23 -4.06
C MET A 29 5.52 5.50 -4.04
N MET A 30 5.00 6.20 -3.04
CA MET A 30 3.59 6.62 -3.02
C MET A 30 3.22 7.40 -4.27
N GLN A 31 4.05 8.37 -4.68
CA GLN A 31 3.80 9.13 -5.89
C GLN A 31 3.81 8.23 -7.14
N GLN A 32 4.80 7.36 -7.28
CA GLN A 32 4.88 6.41 -8.40
C GLN A 32 3.65 5.50 -8.48
N ILE A 33 3.16 5.01 -7.34
CA ILE A 33 1.94 4.20 -7.27
C ILE A 33 0.74 5.04 -7.74
N ARG A 34 0.60 6.28 -7.26
CA ARG A 34 -0.48 7.17 -7.72
C ARG A 34 -0.44 7.40 -9.22
N ASP A 35 0.74 7.66 -9.77
CA ASP A 35 0.93 7.89 -11.20
C ASP A 35 0.60 6.63 -12.01
N THR A 36 1.04 5.45 -11.53
CA THR A 36 0.78 4.14 -12.18
C THR A 36 -0.73 3.85 -12.30
N PHE A 37 -1.51 4.20 -11.28
CA PHE A 37 -2.96 3.96 -11.25
C PHE A 37 -3.80 5.19 -11.61
N ALA A 38 -3.17 6.26 -12.14
CA ALA A 38 -3.82 7.52 -12.50
C ALA A 38 -4.72 8.10 -11.39
N LEU A 39 -4.26 8.00 -10.13
CA LEU A 39 -5.04 8.44 -8.97
C LEU A 39 -5.08 9.97 -8.87
N LYS A 40 -6.29 10.53 -8.80
CA LYS A 40 -6.51 11.96 -8.50
C LYS A 40 -5.98 12.30 -7.11
N SER A 41 -5.67 13.56 -6.85
CA SER A 41 -5.11 14.05 -5.56
C SER A 41 -5.92 13.60 -4.32
N TRP A 42 -7.24 13.57 -4.43
CA TRP A 42 -8.15 13.15 -3.35
C TRP A 42 -8.30 11.63 -3.20
N GLN A 43 -7.89 10.85 -4.21
CA GLN A 43 -7.98 9.39 -4.14
C GLN A 43 -6.84 8.82 -3.28
N PRO A 44 -7.15 7.95 -2.32
CA PRO A 44 -6.13 7.30 -1.50
C PRO A 44 -5.44 6.16 -2.26
N VAL A 45 -4.18 5.91 -1.92
CA VAL A 45 -3.52 4.66 -2.27
C VAL A 45 -4.09 3.56 -1.36
N THR A 46 -4.30 2.37 -1.90
CA THR A 46 -4.92 1.24 -1.18
C THR A 46 -3.97 0.05 -1.15
N ILE A 47 -4.28 -0.96 -0.33
CA ILE A 47 -3.55 -2.24 -0.35
C ILE A 47 -3.61 -2.89 -1.73
N TYR A 48 -4.71 -2.76 -2.46
CA TYR A 48 -4.80 -3.20 -3.85
C TYR A 48 -3.74 -2.54 -4.74
N HIS A 49 -3.62 -1.21 -4.71
CA HIS A 49 -2.63 -0.51 -5.53
C HIS A 49 -1.20 -0.96 -5.20
N VAL A 50 -0.88 -1.11 -3.91
CA VAL A 50 0.47 -1.48 -3.49
C VAL A 50 0.78 -2.95 -3.79
N SER A 51 -0.16 -3.86 -3.57
CA SER A 51 0.00 -5.28 -3.93
C SER A 51 0.30 -5.46 -5.42
N ASN A 52 -0.46 -4.80 -6.29
CA ASN A 52 -0.22 -4.84 -7.73
C ASN A 52 1.11 -4.17 -8.12
N TYR A 53 1.45 -3.02 -7.52
CA TYR A 53 2.70 -2.32 -7.84
C TYR A 53 3.96 -3.09 -7.42
N MET A 54 3.89 -3.80 -6.29
CA MET A 54 5.02 -4.54 -5.72
C MET A 54 5.06 -6.02 -6.15
N ASP A 55 4.12 -6.44 -7.00
CA ASP A 55 3.93 -7.84 -7.41
C ASP A 55 3.89 -8.80 -6.20
N THR A 56 3.06 -8.45 -5.21
CA THR A 56 2.92 -9.20 -3.95
C THR A 56 1.45 -9.40 -3.61
N SER A 57 1.14 -10.41 -2.80
CA SER A 57 -0.25 -10.69 -2.43
C SER A 57 -0.77 -9.72 -1.35
N VAL A 58 -2.08 -9.48 -1.37
CA VAL A 58 -2.78 -8.75 -0.29
C VAL A 58 -2.57 -9.44 1.06
N ALA A 59 -2.52 -10.77 1.07
CA ALA A 59 -2.26 -11.57 2.26
C ALA A 59 -0.86 -11.32 2.84
N GLU A 60 0.15 -11.20 1.99
CA GLU A 60 1.52 -10.90 2.39
C GLU A 60 1.62 -9.51 3.03
N ILE A 61 1.04 -8.50 2.39
CA ILE A 61 0.99 -7.13 2.95
C ILE A 61 0.26 -7.14 4.29
N ALA A 62 -0.89 -7.81 4.37
CA ALA A 62 -1.66 -7.89 5.61
C ALA A 62 -0.88 -8.58 6.74
N ARG A 63 -0.10 -9.63 6.42
CA ARG A 63 0.77 -10.33 7.36
C ARG A 63 1.84 -9.40 7.93
N VAL A 64 2.54 -8.66 7.07
CA VAL A 64 3.60 -7.73 7.48
C VAL A 64 3.04 -6.59 8.31
N LEU A 65 1.90 -6.03 7.90
CA LEU A 65 1.23 -4.93 8.61
C LEU A 65 0.42 -5.41 9.83
N LYS A 66 0.43 -6.72 10.14
CA LYS A 66 -0.30 -7.33 11.25
C LYS A 66 -1.79 -6.96 11.27
N LEU A 67 -2.40 -6.82 10.09
CA LEU A 67 -3.81 -6.50 9.95
C LEU A 67 -4.63 -7.72 10.37
N ARG A 68 -5.32 -7.63 11.52
CA ARG A 68 -6.28 -8.62 11.99
C ARG A 68 -7.65 -7.96 12.11
N ARG A 69 -8.70 -8.62 11.60
CA ARG A 69 -10.07 -8.28 12.03
C ARG A 69 -10.26 -8.79 13.46
N LYS A 70 -10.74 -7.91 14.35
CA LYS A 70 -11.38 -8.33 15.59
C LYS A 70 -12.70 -9.03 15.27
#